data_AF-A0A527GSN7-F1
#
_entry.id   AF-A0A527GSN7-F1
#
_cell.length_a   1.000
_cell.length_b   1.000
_cell.length_c   1.000
_cell.angle_alpha   90.00
_cell.angle_beta   90.00
_cell.angle_gamma   90.00
#
_symmetry.space_group_name_H-M   'P 1'
#
loop_
_entity.id
_entity.type
_entity.pdbx_description
1 polymer ?
#
loop_
_entity_poly.entity_id
_entity_poly.type
_entity_poly.pdbx_seq_one_letter_code
_entity_poly.pdbx_strand_id
1 'polypeptide(L)'
;LQAARGKHGELLDLITDDLGGPYDAVLALCVLIHVPRVETDQVLAKIAGSLRPGGAFLVSMRNGDGETSGEYHTVYWCRDDFAARLEGAGLVLIRDDFNVGRDSEEWNTFLAVKPA
;
A
#
# COMPACT_ATOMS: atom_id res chain seq x y z
N LEU A 1 4.83 3.87 20.73
CA LEU A 1 5.47 4.39 19.49
C LEU A 1 6.71 3.57 19.19
N GLN A 2 6.98 3.25 17.91
CA GLN A 2 8.14 2.43 17.52
C GLN A 2 9.48 3.06 17.92
N ALA A 3 9.56 4.40 17.96
CA ALA A 3 10.72 5.14 18.46
C ALA A 3 11.13 4.77 19.90
N ALA A 4 10.16 4.54 20.80
CA ALA A 4 10.44 4.09 22.18
C ALA A 4 11.04 2.69 22.24
N ARG A 5 10.98 1.92 21.14
CA ARG A 5 11.64 0.62 20.96
C ARG A 5 12.98 0.74 20.22
N GLY A 6 13.53 1.96 20.11
CA GLY A 6 14.80 2.24 19.43
C GLY A 6 14.76 2.10 17.91
N LYS A 7 13.57 2.15 17.30
CA LYS A 7 13.44 2.12 15.84
C LYS A 7 13.54 3.53 15.29
N HIS A 8 14.38 3.71 14.27
CA HIS A 8 14.40 4.94 13.47
C HIS A 8 13.10 5.08 12.71
N GLY A 9 12.56 6.29 12.69
CA GLY A 9 11.39 6.64 11.91
C GLY A 9 11.45 8.11 11.55
N GLU A 10 11.05 8.42 10.33
CA GLU A 10 11.03 9.77 9.80
C GLU A 10 9.58 10.17 9.55
N LEU A 11 9.28 11.45 9.74
CA LEU A 11 7.99 12.00 9.33
C LEU A 11 8.01 12.09 7.80
N LEU A 12 6.96 11.57 7.17
CA LEU A 12 6.83 11.48 5.72
C LEU A 12 5.36 11.62 5.34
N ASP A 13 5.06 12.59 4.50
CA ASP A 13 3.79 12.67 3.78
C ASP A 13 3.90 11.85 2.49
N LEU A 14 3.25 10.70 2.47
CA LEU A 14 3.26 9.78 1.34
C LEU A 14 2.72 10.40 0.05
N ILE A 15 1.84 11.40 0.13
CA ILE A 15 1.24 12.05 -1.03
C ILE A 15 2.24 13.04 -1.63
N THR A 16 2.85 13.89 -0.80
CA THR A 16 3.62 15.06 -1.26
C THR A 16 5.13 14.88 -1.24
N ASP A 17 5.69 14.15 -0.26
CA ASP A 17 7.14 14.05 -0.08
C ASP A 17 7.80 13.03 -1.02
N ASP A 18 9.09 13.20 -1.28
CA ASP A 18 9.88 12.17 -1.98
C ASP A 18 10.08 10.95 -1.07
N LEU A 19 9.79 9.76 -1.60
CA LEU A 19 10.02 8.50 -0.89
C LEU A 19 11.49 8.13 -0.80
N GLY A 20 12.34 8.64 -1.71
CA GLY A 20 13.73 8.22 -1.82
C GLY A 20 13.90 6.81 -2.39
N GLY A 21 14.95 6.11 -1.96
CA GLY A 21 15.33 4.78 -2.44
C GLY A 21 16.69 4.78 -3.19
N PRO A 22 17.00 3.71 -3.95
CA PRO A 22 16.14 2.57 -4.24
C PRO A 22 16.08 1.56 -3.08
N TYR A 23 14.88 1.16 -2.68
CA TYR A 23 14.65 0.16 -1.64
C TYR A 23 14.59 -1.25 -2.22
N ASP A 24 15.04 -2.23 -1.42
CA ASP A 24 14.87 -3.65 -1.73
C ASP A 24 13.42 -4.10 -1.56
N ALA A 25 12.70 -3.50 -0.60
CA ALA A 25 11.29 -3.76 -0.38
C ALA A 25 10.59 -2.58 0.32
N VAL A 26 9.29 -2.44 0.07
CA VAL A 26 8.37 -1.54 0.80
C VAL A 26 7.25 -2.38 1.41
N LEU A 27 6.93 -2.12 2.69
CA LEU A 27 5.84 -2.78 3.40
C LEU A 27 4.84 -1.71 3.87
N ALA A 28 3.60 -1.79 3.38
CA ALA A 28 2.51 -0.86 3.72
C ALA A 28 1.27 -1.62 4.20
N LEU A 29 1.38 -2.23 5.39
CA LEU A 29 0.32 -3.05 5.97
C LEU A 29 -0.67 -2.18 6.76
N CYS A 30 -1.91 -2.12 6.29
CA CYS A 30 -3.00 -1.32 6.87
C CYS A 30 -2.68 0.18 6.92
N VAL A 31 -1.88 0.68 5.95
CA VAL A 31 -1.47 2.09 5.87
C VAL A 31 -2.19 2.80 4.73
N LEU A 32 -2.14 2.24 3.52
CA LEU A 32 -2.65 2.91 2.32
C LEU A 32 -4.17 3.06 2.30
N ILE A 33 -4.88 2.37 3.18
CA ILE A 33 -6.32 2.55 3.38
C ILE A 33 -6.68 4.00 3.75
N HIS A 34 -5.74 4.81 4.24
CA HIS A 34 -5.98 6.22 4.57
C HIS A 34 -5.61 7.19 3.45
N VAL A 35 -5.07 6.71 2.33
CA VAL A 35 -4.78 7.53 1.15
C VAL A 35 -6.11 7.79 0.43
N PRO A 36 -6.45 9.06 0.12
CA PRO A 36 -7.65 9.37 -0.66
C PRO A 36 -7.68 8.57 -1.95
N ARG A 37 -8.88 8.10 -2.34
CA ARG A 37 -9.03 7.22 -3.52
C ARG A 37 -8.40 7.82 -4.78
N VAL A 38 -8.55 9.13 -4.97
CA VAL A 38 -8.02 9.87 -6.13
C VAL A 38 -6.49 9.99 -6.16
N GLU A 39 -5.83 9.84 -5.01
CA GLU A 39 -4.37 9.92 -4.86
C GLU A 39 -3.70 8.54 -4.90
N THR A 40 -4.50 7.46 -4.92
CA THR A 40 -3.99 6.08 -4.77
C THR A 40 -3.01 5.73 -5.89
N ASP A 41 -3.35 6.03 -7.15
CA ASP A 41 -2.53 5.65 -8.30
C ASP A 41 -1.19 6.42 -8.32
N GLN A 42 -1.19 7.70 -7.91
CA GLN A 42 0.03 8.50 -7.74
C GLN A 42 0.94 7.90 -6.66
N VAL A 43 0.37 7.54 -5.51
CA VAL A 43 1.12 6.92 -4.41
C VAL A 43 1.73 5.58 -4.84
N LEU A 44 0.98 4.74 -5.56
CA LEU A 44 1.50 3.47 -6.07
C LEU A 44 2.65 3.68 -7.07
N ALA A 45 2.55 4.68 -7.95
CA ALA A 45 3.63 5.03 -8.87
C ALA A 45 4.90 5.49 -8.12
N LYS A 46 4.76 6.29 -7.06
CA LYS A 46 5.89 6.69 -6.20
C LYS A 46 6.55 5.49 -5.53
N ILE A 47 5.75 4.57 -4.98
CA ILE A 47 6.26 3.34 -4.34
C ILE A 47 7.01 2.48 -5.37
N ALA A 48 6.43 2.24 -6.54
CA ALA A 48 7.09 1.50 -7.61
C ALA A 48 8.38 2.19 -8.09
N GLY A 49 8.38 3.52 -8.16
CA GLY A 49 9.57 4.34 -8.46
C GLY A 49 10.70 4.15 -7.43
N SER A 50 10.34 4.10 -6.14
CA SER A 50 11.28 3.95 -5.02
C SER A 50 11.93 2.57 -4.91
N LEU A 51 11.42 1.55 -5.60
CA LEU A 51 11.98 0.20 -5.58
C LEU A 51 13.12 0.04 -6.58
N ARG A 52 14.15 -0.74 -6.21
CA ARG A 52 15.11 -1.26 -7.20
C ARG A 52 14.43 -2.27 -8.14
N PRO A 53 14.96 -2.53 -9.35
CA PRO A 53 14.50 -3.65 -10.16
C PRO A 53 14.57 -4.97 -9.39
N GLY A 54 13.49 -5.76 -9.41
CA GLY A 54 13.33 -6.95 -8.57
C GLY A 54 12.93 -6.68 -7.11
N GLY A 55 12.73 -5.41 -6.72
CA GLY A 55 12.28 -5.03 -5.37
C GLY A 55 10.82 -5.40 -5.12
N ALA A 56 10.48 -5.70 -3.85
CA ALA A 56 9.16 -6.20 -3.47
C ALA A 56 8.27 -5.13 -2.83
N PHE A 57 6.98 -5.21 -3.08
CA PHE A 57 5.95 -4.42 -2.40
C PHE A 57 4.92 -5.32 -1.75
N LEU A 58 4.76 -5.20 -0.43
CA LEU A 58 3.73 -5.90 0.33
C LEU A 58 2.75 -4.89 0.92
N VAL A 59 1.47 -5.02 0.60
CA VAL A 59 0.43 -4.06 0.99
C VAL A 59 -0.85 -4.78 1.38
N SER A 60 -1.56 -4.26 2.38
CA SER A 60 -2.90 -4.73 2.71
C SER A 60 -3.93 -3.60 2.64
N MET A 61 -5.06 -3.91 2.05
CA MET A 61 -6.20 -3.01 1.85
C MET A 61 -7.47 -3.62 2.43
N ARG A 62 -8.38 -2.76 2.87
CA ARG A 62 -9.77 -3.12 3.15
C ARG A 62 -10.43 -3.66 1.88
N ASN A 63 -11.11 -4.79 1.97
CA ASN A 63 -11.94 -5.29 0.86
C ASN A 63 -13.23 -4.46 0.71
N GLY A 64 -13.66 -4.21 -0.53
CA GLY A 64 -14.92 -3.52 -0.86
C GLY A 64 -14.75 -2.34 -1.81
N ASP A 65 -15.82 -1.70 -2.23
CA ASP A 65 -15.82 -0.62 -3.24
C ASP A 65 -16.09 0.78 -2.66
N GLY A 66 -16.31 0.88 -1.35
CA GLY A 66 -16.67 2.11 -0.64
C GLY A 66 -15.52 2.84 0.04
N GLU A 67 -15.89 3.85 0.82
CA GLU A 67 -14.99 4.57 1.72
C GLU A 67 -15.77 5.14 2.91
N THR A 68 -15.08 5.39 4.03
CA THR A 68 -15.68 6.04 5.21
C THR A 68 -15.45 7.55 5.18
N SER A 69 -16.25 8.30 5.95
CA SER A 69 -16.00 9.73 6.20
C SER A 69 -15.63 9.96 7.67
N GLY A 70 -14.97 11.08 7.96
CA GLY A 70 -14.57 11.48 9.32
C GLY A 70 -13.05 11.53 9.52
N GLU A 71 -12.62 11.60 10.79
CA GLU A 71 -11.21 11.76 11.17
C GLU A 71 -10.31 10.60 10.72
N TYR A 72 -10.89 9.41 10.51
CA TYR A 72 -10.17 8.21 10.05
C TYR A 72 -10.78 7.71 8.73
N HIS A 73 -10.79 8.58 7.72
CA HIS A 73 -11.17 8.23 6.35
C HIS A 73 -10.43 6.97 5.91
N THR A 74 -11.19 5.99 5.41
CA THR A 74 -10.67 4.70 5.00
C THR A 74 -11.24 4.33 3.64
N VAL A 75 -10.38 4.09 2.67
CA VAL A 75 -10.72 3.68 1.30
C VAL A 75 -10.65 2.16 1.20
N TYR A 76 -11.68 1.57 0.60
CA TYR A 76 -11.77 0.13 0.38
C TYR A 76 -11.50 -0.17 -1.10
N TRP A 77 -10.91 -1.33 -1.36
CA TRP A 77 -10.75 -1.83 -2.72
C TRP A 77 -11.16 -3.28 -2.85
N CYS A 78 -11.99 -3.55 -3.86
CA CYS A 78 -12.19 -4.89 -4.38
C CYS A 78 -10.83 -5.43 -4.84
N ARG A 79 -10.63 -6.73 -4.64
CA ARG A 79 -9.37 -7.42 -4.95
C ARG A 79 -8.83 -7.07 -6.33
N ASP A 80 -9.65 -7.28 -7.36
CA ASP A 80 -9.23 -7.15 -8.76
C ASP A 80 -8.96 -5.69 -9.14
N ASP A 81 -9.72 -4.75 -8.58
CA ASP A 81 -9.53 -3.32 -8.82
C ASP A 81 -8.23 -2.78 -8.25
N PHE A 82 -7.81 -3.29 -7.07
CA PHE A 82 -6.52 -2.92 -6.50
C PHE A 82 -5.35 -3.61 -7.22
N ALA A 83 -5.52 -4.88 -7.58
CA ALA A 83 -4.53 -5.62 -8.38
C ALA A 83 -4.24 -4.91 -9.71
N ALA A 84 -5.27 -4.48 -10.43
CA ALA A 84 -5.12 -3.73 -11.67
C ALA A 84 -4.35 -2.41 -11.49
N ARG A 85 -4.45 -1.77 -10.31
CA ARG A 85 -3.70 -0.54 -10.00
C ARG A 85 -2.23 -0.81 -9.69
N LEU A 86 -1.93 -1.92 -9.02
CA LEU A 86 -0.55 -2.37 -8.84
C LEU A 86 0.12 -2.60 -10.21
N GLU A 87 -0.60 -3.26 -11.13
CA GLU A 87 -0.14 -3.48 -12.50
C GLU A 87 -0.01 -2.17 -13.29
N GLY A 88 -0.98 -1.26 -13.15
CA GLY A 88 -0.93 0.08 -13.75
C GLY A 88 0.26 0.92 -13.26
N ALA A 89 0.74 0.69 -12.04
CA ALA A 89 1.96 1.30 -11.49
C ALA A 89 3.26 0.62 -11.96
N GLY A 90 3.17 -0.41 -12.81
CA GLY A 90 4.32 -1.14 -13.35
C GLY A 90 4.85 -2.24 -12.42
N LEU A 91 4.06 -2.69 -11.44
CA LEU A 91 4.39 -3.83 -10.59
C LEU A 91 3.75 -5.11 -11.14
N VAL A 92 4.39 -6.25 -10.91
CA VAL A 92 3.83 -7.57 -11.25
C VAL A 92 3.29 -8.20 -9.99
N LEU A 93 1.99 -8.51 -9.96
CA LEU A 93 1.37 -9.22 -8.84
C LEU A 93 1.91 -10.67 -8.80
N ILE A 94 2.43 -11.07 -7.64
CA ILE A 94 2.97 -12.42 -7.42
C ILE A 94 1.95 -13.29 -6.68
N ARG A 95 1.31 -12.73 -5.67
CA ARG A 95 0.24 -13.38 -4.92
C ARG A 95 -0.63 -12.35 -4.24
N ASP A 96 -1.84 -12.75 -3.94
CA ASP A 96 -2.72 -12.08 -3.02
C ASP A 96 -3.37 -13.09 -2.08
N ASP A 97 -3.76 -12.62 -0.91
CA ASP A 97 -4.39 -13.40 0.13
C ASP A 97 -5.58 -12.62 0.70
N PHE A 98 -6.70 -13.30 0.91
CA PHE A 98 -7.88 -12.75 1.58
C PHE A 98 -7.96 -13.26 3.02
N ASN A 99 -8.25 -12.38 3.96
CA ASN A 99 -8.50 -12.78 5.34
C ASN A 99 -9.57 -11.90 6.01
N VAL A 100 -10.31 -12.52 6.92
CA VAL A 100 -11.21 -11.81 7.84
C VAL A 100 -10.46 -11.56 9.14
N GLY A 101 -10.29 -10.28 9.49
CA GLY A 101 -9.61 -9.82 10.68
C GLY A 101 -10.53 -9.77 11.91
N ARG A 102 -10.15 -8.94 12.89
CA ARG A 102 -11.02 -8.64 14.04
C ARG A 102 -12.27 -7.92 13.57
N ASP A 103 -13.36 -8.01 14.32
CA ASP A 103 -14.59 -7.26 14.03
C ASP A 103 -15.20 -7.55 12.64
N SER A 104 -14.97 -8.76 12.11
CA SER A 104 -15.42 -9.22 10.79
C SER A 104 -14.89 -8.38 9.62
N GLU A 105 -13.77 -7.71 9.84
CA GLU A 105 -13.13 -6.82 8.90
C GLU A 105 -12.44 -7.59 7.77
N GLU A 106 -12.89 -7.41 6.53
CA GLU A 106 -12.30 -8.09 5.38
C GLU A 106 -11.06 -7.35 4.84
N TRP A 107 -10.00 -8.11 4.55
CA TRP A 107 -8.72 -7.61 4.09
C TRP A 107 -8.22 -8.40 2.88
N ASN A 108 -7.65 -7.69 1.91
CA ASN A 108 -6.83 -8.25 0.85
C ASN A 108 -5.37 -7.84 1.09
N THR A 109 -4.45 -8.80 1.07
CA THR A 109 -3.00 -8.56 1.13
C THR A 109 -2.37 -8.95 -0.18
N PHE A 110 -1.56 -8.08 -0.77
CA PHE A 110 -0.94 -8.29 -2.07
C PHE A 110 0.58 -8.24 -1.93
N LEU A 111 1.26 -9.19 -2.57
CA LEU A 111 2.69 -9.15 -2.82
C LEU A 111 2.91 -8.93 -4.31
N ALA A 112 3.56 -7.81 -4.65
CA ALA A 112 3.95 -7.49 -6.02
C ALA A 112 5.46 -7.21 -6.08
N VAL A 113 6.03 -7.26 -7.28
CA VAL A 113 7.45 -6.99 -7.51
C VAL A 113 7.63 -5.99 -8.65
N LYS A 114 8.65 -5.13 -8.54
CA LYS A 114 9.11 -4.34 -9.67
C LYS A 114 9.86 -5.26 -10.64
N PRO A 115 9.52 -5.27 -11.94
CA PRO A 115 10.28 -6.00 -12.95
C PRO A 115 11.78 -5.63 -12.93
N ALA A 116 12.62 -6.57 -13.37
CA ALA A 116 14.05 -6.37 -13.51
C ALA A 116 14.41 -5.47 -14.70
#